data_AF-A0A3S7J9E9-F1
#
_entry.id   AF-A0A3S7J9E9-F1
#
_cell.length_a   1.000
_cell.length_b   1.000
_cell.length_c   1.000
_cell.angle_alpha   90.00
_cell.angle_beta   90.00
_cell.angle_gamma   90.00
#
_symmetry.space_group_name_H-M   'P 1'
#
loop_
_entity.id
_entity.type
_entity.pdbx_description
1 polymer ?
#
loop_
_entity_poly.entity_id
_entity_poly.type
_entity_poly.pdbx_seq_one_letter_code
_entity_poly.pdbx_strand_id
1 'polypeptide(L)'
;MEYIIYCFNFFTPFLIENSLNIITSFFIFVLGWNFSNFAGNFIQQALQISPKIDSTILPILKTLIIWTIRTCILITILSRFGIQTTSIITMLGAAGLAIGLALQGTLQNIAAGIMLLILRPIRTNEYISINNIEDCLVKEIGLFLTTLSYPNGIIIIMPNSTIWGAVIKNFSRTDERRIDIYIPVNYDDSLDKIIEHLTQLIKSNDMVLNKHQSSVNIADYKENYILINVRAWTKSINYSKLKYQLNYQIWEIIKNLNVRESINKTFLINKL
;
A
#
# COMPACT_ATOMS: atom_id res chain seq x y z
N MET A 1 -34.45 -68.18 4.03
CA MET A 1 -35.38 -67.67 5.07
C MET A 1 -34.64 -67.37 6.37
N GLU A 2 -33.89 -68.32 6.94
CA GLU A 2 -33.18 -68.13 8.21
C GLU A 2 -32.14 -66.99 8.21
N TYR A 3 -31.35 -66.83 7.14
CA TYR A 3 -30.38 -65.74 7.03
C TYR A 3 -31.01 -64.34 7.06
N ILE A 4 -32.19 -64.18 6.46
CA ILE A 4 -32.94 -62.91 6.43
C ILE A 4 -33.50 -62.62 7.83
N ILE A 5 -34.01 -63.64 8.52
CA ILE A 5 -34.53 -63.53 9.88
C ILE A 5 -33.39 -63.22 10.87
N TYR A 6 -32.21 -63.79 10.66
CA TYR A 6 -31.03 -63.51 11.48
C TYR A 6 -30.52 -62.07 11.27
N CYS A 7 -30.41 -61.60 10.03
CA CYS A 7 -30.10 -60.19 9.75
C CYS A 7 -31.17 -59.26 10.32
N PHE A 8 -32.44 -59.61 10.23
CA PHE A 8 -33.54 -58.81 10.75
C PHE A 8 -33.47 -58.70 12.29
N ASN A 9 -33.33 -59.81 13.00
CA ASN A 9 -33.20 -59.83 14.46
C ASN A 9 -31.90 -59.21 14.97
N PHE A 10 -30.86 -59.15 14.14
CA PHE A 10 -29.61 -58.46 14.45
C PHE A 10 -29.73 -56.93 14.33
N PHE A 11 -30.45 -56.42 13.31
CA PHE A 11 -30.60 -54.98 13.08
C PHE A 11 -31.75 -54.33 13.85
N THR A 12 -32.82 -55.06 14.18
CA THR A 12 -33.98 -54.51 14.91
C THR A 12 -33.65 -53.88 16.27
N PRO A 13 -32.86 -54.49 17.18
CA PRO A 13 -32.53 -53.86 18.46
C PRO A 13 -31.71 -52.58 18.27
N PHE A 14 -30.75 -52.59 17.32
CA PHE A 14 -29.95 -51.42 16.99
C PHE A 14 -30.81 -50.25 16.45
N LEU A 15 -31.79 -50.54 15.60
CA LEU A 15 -32.71 -49.55 15.03
C LEU A 15 -33.66 -48.96 16.08
N ILE A 16 -34.11 -49.77 17.05
CA ILE A 16 -35.01 -49.32 18.11
C ILE A 16 -34.27 -48.44 19.12
N GLU A 17 -33.09 -48.87 19.57
CA GLU A 17 -32.24 -48.12 20.51
C GLU A 17 -31.75 -46.79 19.91
N ASN A 18 -31.43 -46.77 18.61
CA ASN A 18 -30.95 -45.57 17.91
C ASN A 18 -32.03 -44.83 17.13
N SER A 19 -33.30 -45.18 17.28
CA SER A 19 -34.41 -44.59 16.50
C SER A 19 -34.43 -43.05 16.56
N LEU A 20 -34.25 -42.48 17.76
CA LEU A 20 -34.14 -41.03 17.96
C LEU A 20 -32.89 -40.43 17.28
N ASN A 21 -31.75 -41.10 17.34
CA ASN A 21 -30.51 -40.64 16.71
C ASN A 21 -30.61 -40.70 15.18
N ILE A 22 -31.28 -41.71 14.63
CA ILE A 22 -31.52 -41.85 13.19
C ILE A 22 -32.44 -40.73 12.70
N ILE A 23 -33.56 -40.49 13.40
CA ILE A 23 -34.52 -39.44 13.04
C ILE A 23 -33.84 -38.07 13.11
N THR A 24 -33.17 -37.75 14.22
CA THR A 24 -32.49 -36.45 14.39
C THR A 24 -31.36 -36.27 13.38
N SER A 25 -30.56 -37.31 13.09
CA SER A 25 -29.51 -37.25 12.07
C SER A 25 -30.06 -37.05 10.66
N PHE A 26 -31.21 -37.66 10.35
CA PHE A 26 -31.90 -37.43 9.08
C PHE A 26 -32.35 -35.98 8.93
N PHE A 27 -32.97 -35.42 9.99
CA PHE A 27 -33.35 -34.00 9.99
C PHE A 27 -32.13 -33.08 9.87
N ILE A 28 -31.05 -33.35 10.61
CA ILE A 28 -29.79 -32.60 10.51
C ILE A 28 -29.21 -32.68 9.10
N PHE A 29 -29.22 -33.86 8.48
CA PHE A 29 -28.74 -34.04 7.11
C PHE A 29 -29.56 -33.22 6.11
N VAL A 30 -30.88 -33.34 6.14
CA VAL A 30 -31.77 -32.64 5.21
C VAL A 30 -31.68 -31.12 5.40
N LEU A 31 -31.80 -30.64 6.64
CA LEU A 31 -31.71 -29.21 6.93
C LEU A 31 -30.33 -28.66 6.61
N GLY A 32 -29.28 -29.36 7.01
CA GLY A 32 -27.91 -28.96 6.76
C GLY A 32 -27.55 -28.95 5.27
N TRP A 33 -28.01 -29.93 4.51
CA TRP A 33 -27.74 -29.98 3.07
C TRP A 33 -28.41 -28.82 2.34
N ASN A 34 -29.68 -28.53 2.67
CA ASN A 34 -30.39 -27.38 2.14
C ASN A 34 -29.73 -26.06 2.57
N PHE A 35 -29.32 -25.95 3.83
CA PHE A 35 -28.61 -24.78 4.35
C PHE A 35 -27.26 -24.57 3.65
N SER A 36 -26.52 -25.63 3.33
CA SER A 36 -25.25 -25.52 2.60
C SER A 36 -25.44 -24.91 1.20
N ASN A 37 -26.49 -25.36 0.49
CA ASN A 37 -26.82 -24.83 -0.83
C ASN A 37 -27.33 -23.38 -0.74
N PHE A 38 -28.15 -23.08 0.27
CA PHE A 38 -28.62 -21.73 0.56
C PHE A 38 -27.45 -20.77 0.81
N ALA A 39 -26.53 -21.11 1.71
CA ALA A 39 -25.35 -20.31 2.03
C ALA A 39 -24.44 -20.10 0.81
N GLY A 40 -24.20 -21.16 0.02
CA GLY A 40 -23.41 -21.06 -1.21
C GLY A 40 -24.04 -20.16 -2.27
N ASN A 41 -25.36 -20.25 -2.45
CA ASN A 41 -26.11 -19.38 -3.37
C ASN A 41 -26.15 -17.93 -2.87
N PHE A 42 -26.33 -17.71 -1.57
CA PHE A 42 -26.34 -16.39 -0.96
C PHE A 42 -25.00 -15.66 -1.20
N ILE A 43 -23.88 -16.35 -0.98
CA ILE A 43 -22.55 -15.76 -1.20
C ILE A 43 -22.30 -15.50 -2.68
N GLN A 44 -22.72 -16.40 -3.57
CA GLN A 44 -22.66 -16.17 -5.00
C GLN A 44 -23.43 -14.91 -5.41
N GLN A 45 -24.66 -14.73 -4.91
CA GLN A 45 -25.48 -13.56 -5.20
C GLN A 45 -24.87 -12.27 -4.61
N ALA A 46 -24.38 -12.31 -3.38
CA ALA A 46 -23.76 -11.15 -2.72
C ALA A 46 -22.51 -10.66 -3.46
N LEU A 47 -21.68 -11.60 -3.95
CA LEU A 47 -20.44 -11.28 -4.65
C LEU A 47 -20.66 -10.88 -6.12
N GLN A 48 -21.74 -11.34 -6.77
CA GLN A 48 -22.11 -10.92 -8.13
C GLN A 48 -22.48 -9.42 -8.23
N ILE A 49 -22.77 -8.75 -7.12
CA ILE A 49 -23.08 -7.32 -7.08
C ILE A 49 -21.84 -6.47 -7.42
N SER A 50 -20.62 -7.01 -7.25
CA SER A 50 -19.39 -6.29 -7.54
C SER A 50 -18.89 -6.59 -8.96
N PRO A 51 -18.83 -5.58 -9.87
CA PRO A 51 -18.34 -5.76 -11.24
C PRO A 51 -16.82 -6.06 -11.29
N LYS A 52 -16.11 -5.95 -10.18
CA LYS A 52 -14.67 -6.22 -10.07
C LYS A 52 -14.34 -7.68 -9.74
N ILE A 53 -15.34 -8.54 -9.50
CA ILE A 53 -15.12 -9.95 -9.17
C ILE A 53 -15.21 -10.80 -10.44
N ASP A 54 -14.12 -11.50 -10.75
CA ASP A 54 -14.07 -12.42 -11.89
C ASP A 54 -15.08 -13.56 -11.71
N SER A 55 -15.83 -13.84 -12.78
CA SER A 55 -16.76 -14.95 -12.89
C SER A 55 -16.15 -16.31 -12.52
N THR A 56 -14.83 -16.46 -12.63
CA THR A 56 -14.09 -17.69 -12.33
C THR A 56 -13.94 -17.95 -10.83
N ILE A 57 -13.94 -16.90 -9.99
CA ILE A 57 -13.73 -17.03 -8.53
C ILE A 57 -15.02 -17.45 -7.81
N LEU A 58 -16.17 -17.05 -8.35
CA LEU A 58 -17.50 -17.30 -7.76
C LEU A 58 -17.81 -18.80 -7.56
N PRO A 59 -17.63 -19.69 -8.56
CA PRO A 59 -17.83 -21.13 -8.37
C PRO A 59 -16.89 -21.74 -7.33
N ILE A 60 -15.65 -21.26 -7.25
CA ILE A 60 -14.64 -21.77 -6.31
C ILE A 60 -15.06 -21.47 -4.87
N LEU A 61 -15.39 -20.21 -4.57
CA LEU A 61 -15.83 -19.80 -3.23
C LEU A 61 -17.11 -20.54 -2.82
N LYS A 62 -18.11 -20.58 -3.71
CA LYS A 62 -19.36 -21.32 -3.47
C LYS A 62 -19.09 -22.78 -3.11
N THR A 63 -18.25 -23.45 -3.90
CA THR A 63 -17.91 -24.86 -3.67
C THR A 63 -17.20 -25.05 -2.34
N LEU A 64 -16.23 -24.18 -2.00
CA LEU A 64 -15.52 -24.21 -0.73
C LEU A 64 -16.47 -24.10 0.46
N ILE A 65 -17.40 -23.13 0.44
CA ILE A 65 -18.39 -22.92 1.52
C ILE A 65 -19.31 -24.14 1.66
N ILE A 66 -19.83 -24.66 0.54
CA ILE A 66 -20.72 -25.83 0.54
C ILE A 66 -20.02 -27.03 1.17
N TRP A 67 -18.78 -27.33 0.76
CA TRP A 67 -18.04 -28.48 1.28
C TRP A 67 -17.62 -28.32 2.74
N THR A 68 -17.26 -27.13 3.17
CA THR A 68 -16.98 -26.85 4.60
C THR A 68 -18.22 -27.14 5.46
N ILE A 69 -19.39 -26.60 5.08
CA ILE A 69 -20.64 -26.81 5.82
C ILE A 69 -21.03 -28.30 5.81
N ARG A 70 -20.96 -28.97 4.66
CA ARG A 70 -21.28 -30.40 4.54
C ARG A 70 -20.36 -31.27 5.38
N THR A 71 -19.07 -30.96 5.44
CA THR A 71 -18.12 -31.69 6.29
C THR A 71 -18.50 -31.57 7.77
N CYS A 72 -18.86 -30.37 8.24
CA CYS A 72 -19.34 -30.15 9.61
C CYS A 72 -20.62 -30.94 9.93
N ILE A 73 -21.57 -30.98 8.98
CA ILE A 73 -22.82 -31.76 9.11
C ILE A 73 -22.52 -33.25 9.22
N LEU A 74 -21.65 -33.79 8.37
CA LEU A 74 -21.26 -35.21 8.41
C LEU A 74 -20.61 -35.57 9.74
N ILE A 75 -19.71 -34.74 10.27
CA ILE A 75 -19.09 -34.94 11.58
C ILE A 75 -20.15 -34.94 12.69
N THR A 76 -21.11 -34.01 12.63
CA THR A 76 -22.20 -33.93 13.61
C THR A 76 -23.06 -35.20 13.60
N ILE A 77 -23.35 -35.74 12.42
CA ILE A 77 -24.08 -37.01 12.27
C ILE A 77 -23.27 -38.17 12.85
N LEU A 78 -21.98 -38.30 12.51
CA LEU A 78 -21.13 -39.36 13.04
C LEU A 78 -21.08 -39.35 14.57
N SER A 79 -21.00 -38.15 15.17
CA SER A 79 -21.02 -37.97 16.63
C SER A 79 -22.31 -38.51 17.28
N ARG A 80 -23.47 -38.38 16.61
CA ARG A 80 -24.76 -38.91 17.11
C ARG A 80 -24.79 -40.44 17.18
N PHE A 81 -24.01 -41.12 16.35
CA PHE A 81 -23.86 -42.58 16.38
C PHE A 81 -22.79 -43.05 17.36
N GLY A 82 -22.28 -42.18 18.24
CA GLY A 82 -21.25 -42.52 19.22
C GLY A 82 -19.86 -42.72 18.63
N ILE A 83 -19.66 -42.36 17.35
CA ILE A 83 -18.35 -42.42 16.70
C ILE A 83 -17.48 -41.30 17.28
N GLN A 84 -16.29 -41.65 17.74
CA GLN A 84 -15.35 -40.68 18.28
C GLN A 84 -14.80 -39.77 17.16
N THR A 85 -15.37 -38.57 17.04
CA THR A 85 -15.01 -37.61 16.00
C THR A 85 -13.74 -36.81 16.31
N THR A 86 -13.18 -36.95 17.51
CA THR A 86 -11.98 -36.23 17.96
C THR A 86 -10.83 -36.35 16.97
N SER A 87 -10.50 -37.56 16.50
CA SER A 87 -9.40 -37.77 15.55
C SER A 87 -9.64 -37.08 14.20
N ILE A 88 -10.88 -37.06 13.72
CA ILE A 88 -11.27 -36.38 12.47
C ILE A 88 -11.13 -34.87 12.65
N ILE A 89 -11.63 -34.32 13.75
CA ILE A 89 -11.56 -32.89 14.07
C ILE A 89 -10.10 -32.46 14.22
N THR A 90 -9.26 -33.24 14.90
CA THR A 90 -7.82 -32.97 15.04
C THR A 90 -7.13 -32.93 13.68
N MET A 91 -7.40 -33.91 12.80
CA MET A 91 -6.84 -33.95 11.45
C MET A 91 -7.28 -32.73 10.61
N LEU A 92 -8.57 -32.38 10.64
CA LEU A 92 -9.10 -31.21 9.93
C LEU A 92 -8.54 -29.90 10.51
N GLY A 93 -8.36 -29.82 11.82
CA GLY A 93 -7.73 -28.68 12.48
C GLY A 93 -6.28 -28.50 12.03
N ALA A 94 -5.50 -29.59 11.98
CA ALA A 94 -4.13 -29.56 11.48
C ALA A 94 -4.06 -29.16 10.00
N ALA A 95 -4.94 -29.71 9.15
CA ALA A 95 -5.03 -29.32 7.73
C ALA A 95 -5.43 -27.84 7.58
N GLY A 96 -6.39 -27.36 8.38
CA GLY A 96 -6.81 -25.96 8.40
C GLY A 96 -5.69 -25.01 8.83
N LEU A 97 -4.89 -25.39 9.83
CA LEU A 97 -3.71 -24.62 10.24
C LEU A 97 -2.69 -24.55 9.11
N ALA A 98 -2.39 -25.68 8.45
CA ALA A 98 -1.45 -25.71 7.33
C ALA A 98 -1.91 -24.81 6.16
N ILE A 99 -3.19 -24.86 5.79
CA ILE A 99 -3.77 -23.99 4.77
C ILE A 99 -3.73 -22.52 5.21
N GLY A 100 -4.04 -22.23 6.48
CA GLY A 100 -4.00 -20.89 7.04
C GLY A 100 -2.59 -20.29 7.01
N LEU A 101 -1.57 -21.07 7.38
CA LEU A 101 -0.18 -20.67 7.29
C LEU A 101 0.26 -20.45 5.83
N ALA A 102 -0.19 -21.31 4.90
CA ALA A 102 0.08 -21.13 3.47
C ALA A 102 -0.55 -19.84 2.92
N LEU A 103 -1.70 -19.43 3.44
CA LEU A 103 -2.41 -18.20 3.04
C LEU A 103 -2.06 -16.97 3.89
N GLN A 104 -1.15 -17.08 4.85
CA GLN A 104 -0.84 -16.03 5.82
C GLN A 104 -0.42 -14.72 5.13
N GLY A 105 0.45 -14.80 4.10
CA GLY A 105 0.91 -13.61 3.38
C GLY A 105 -0.21 -12.90 2.60
N THR A 106 -1.16 -13.67 2.05
CA THR A 106 -2.31 -13.13 1.33
C THR A 106 -3.26 -12.41 2.29
N LEU A 107 -3.56 -13.02 3.44
CA LEU A 107 -4.38 -12.41 4.49
C LEU A 107 -3.74 -11.14 5.07
N GLN A 108 -2.42 -11.13 5.24
CA GLN A 108 -1.69 -9.95 5.68
C GLN A 108 -1.85 -8.77 4.72
N ASN A 109 -1.84 -9.02 3.40
CA ASN A 109 -2.08 -7.98 2.40
C ASN A 109 -3.51 -7.43 2.43
N ILE A 110 -4.51 -8.30 2.63
CA ILE A 110 -5.91 -7.87 2.81
C ILE A 110 -6.02 -6.95 4.02
N ALA A 111 -5.49 -7.38 5.17
CA ALA A 111 -5.56 -6.61 6.41
C ALA A 111 -4.88 -5.24 6.26
N ALA A 112 -3.69 -5.21 5.65
CA ALA A 112 -2.98 -3.97 5.33
C ALA A 112 -3.80 -3.07 4.38
N GLY A 113 -4.42 -3.63 3.34
CA GLY A 113 -5.28 -2.88 2.42
C GLY A 113 -6.48 -2.23 3.12
N ILE A 114 -7.17 -2.98 3.97
CA ILE A 114 -8.27 -2.46 4.78
C ILE A 114 -7.79 -1.32 5.69
N MET A 115 -6.64 -1.48 6.35
CA MET A 115 -6.07 -0.45 7.22
C MET A 115 -5.67 0.81 6.45
N LEU A 116 -5.07 0.67 5.26
CA LEU A 116 -4.78 1.80 4.37
C LEU A 116 -6.05 2.58 4.00
N LEU A 117 -7.17 1.89 3.76
CA LEU A 117 -8.44 2.52 3.40
C LEU A 117 -9.16 3.19 4.58
N ILE A 118 -9.07 2.60 5.78
CA ILE A 118 -9.70 3.13 7.00
C ILE A 118 -8.91 4.33 7.53
N LEU A 119 -7.61 4.15 7.76
CA LEU A 119 -6.76 5.16 8.40
C LEU A 119 -6.24 6.20 7.41
N ARG A 120 -6.26 5.89 6.10
CA ARG A 120 -5.89 6.79 5.00
C ARG A 120 -4.55 7.51 5.19
N PRO A 121 -3.45 6.82 5.58
CA PRO A 121 -2.12 7.43 5.62
C PRO A 121 -1.67 7.90 4.22
N ILE A 122 -2.18 7.24 3.18
CA ILE A 122 -2.07 7.63 1.77
C ILE A 122 -3.47 7.65 1.13
N ARG A 123 -3.66 8.48 0.11
CA ARG A 123 -4.87 8.50 -0.73
C ARG A 123 -4.50 8.46 -2.20
N THR A 124 -5.46 8.05 -3.03
CA THR A 124 -5.37 8.18 -4.48
C THR A 124 -5.10 9.63 -4.88
N ASN A 125 -4.25 9.82 -5.89
CA ASN A 125 -3.74 11.10 -6.36
C ASN A 125 -2.80 11.84 -5.40
N GLU A 126 -2.24 11.18 -4.39
CA GLU A 126 -1.17 11.75 -3.57
C GLU A 126 0.21 11.34 -4.10
N TYR A 127 1.12 12.31 -4.09
CA TYR A 127 2.53 12.13 -4.40
C TYR A 127 3.30 11.80 -3.12
N ILE A 128 3.94 10.64 -3.10
CA ILE A 128 4.59 10.05 -1.93
C ILE A 128 5.95 9.44 -2.29
N SER A 129 6.78 9.20 -1.29
CA SER A 129 7.94 8.31 -1.38
C SER A 129 7.82 7.25 -0.28
N ILE A 130 8.10 6.01 -0.64
CA ILE A 130 7.99 4.84 0.23
C ILE A 130 9.40 4.31 0.46
N ASN A 131 9.88 4.34 1.70
CA ASN A 131 11.26 3.99 2.07
C ASN A 131 12.30 4.74 1.20
N ASN A 132 13.11 3.99 0.43
CA ASN A 132 14.15 4.49 -0.47
C ASN A 132 13.76 4.36 -1.96
N ILE A 133 12.48 4.14 -2.24
CA ILE A 133 11.96 4.06 -3.60
C ILE A 133 11.75 5.49 -4.13
N GLU A 134 11.90 5.66 -5.45
CA GLU A 134 11.62 6.92 -6.13
C GLU A 134 10.21 7.45 -5.80
N ASP A 135 10.08 8.78 -5.86
CA ASP A 135 8.83 9.47 -5.64
C ASP A 135 7.78 9.01 -6.67
N CYS A 136 6.57 8.71 -6.21
CA CYS A 136 5.51 8.13 -7.04
C CYS A 136 4.13 8.72 -6.68
N LEU A 137 3.22 8.67 -7.65
CA LEU A 137 1.82 9.04 -7.48
C LEU A 137 0.99 7.79 -7.18
N VAL A 138 0.16 7.85 -6.13
CA VAL A 138 -0.79 6.78 -5.81
C VAL A 138 -1.93 6.79 -6.81
N LYS A 139 -2.12 5.70 -7.58
CA LYS A 139 -3.21 5.57 -8.57
C LYS A 139 -4.44 4.90 -7.97
N GLU A 140 -4.27 3.72 -7.39
CA GLU A 140 -5.37 2.93 -6.82
C GLU A 140 -4.88 2.17 -5.60
N ILE A 141 -5.71 2.09 -4.56
CA ILE A 141 -5.48 1.23 -3.40
C ILE A 141 -6.51 0.10 -3.51
N GLY A 142 -6.05 -1.08 -3.93
CA GLY A 142 -6.86 -2.29 -4.02
C GLY A 142 -6.88 -3.07 -2.71
N LEU A 143 -7.58 -4.21 -2.69
CA LEU A 143 -7.68 -5.06 -1.50
C LEU A 143 -6.34 -5.71 -1.12
N PHE A 144 -5.57 -6.16 -2.11
CA PHE A 144 -4.29 -6.85 -1.91
C PHE A 144 -3.08 -6.01 -2.30
N LEU A 145 -3.24 -5.20 -3.35
CA LEU A 145 -2.17 -4.50 -4.04
C LEU A 145 -2.54 -3.02 -4.17
N THR A 146 -1.53 -2.17 -4.15
CA THR A 146 -1.63 -0.75 -4.46
C THR A 146 -0.87 -0.47 -5.74
N THR A 147 -1.50 0.29 -6.62
CA THR A 147 -0.93 0.71 -7.89
C THR A 147 -0.36 2.11 -7.74
N LEU A 148 0.91 2.27 -8.07
CA LEU A 148 1.68 3.51 -8.03
C LEU A 148 2.14 3.84 -9.45
N SER A 149 2.34 5.12 -9.73
CA SER A 149 2.83 5.60 -11.02
C SER A 149 4.04 6.49 -10.81
N TYR A 150 5.14 6.17 -11.44
CA TYR A 150 6.29 7.06 -11.49
C TYR A 150 6.05 8.26 -12.42
N PRO A 151 6.81 9.35 -12.24
CA PRO A 151 6.76 10.52 -13.12
C PRO A 151 7.09 10.22 -14.57
N ASN A 152 7.88 9.17 -14.83
CA ASN A 152 8.24 8.71 -16.17
C ASN A 152 7.17 7.84 -16.84
N GLY A 153 6.00 7.66 -16.21
CA GLY A 153 4.88 6.89 -16.76
C GLY A 153 4.92 5.38 -16.46
N ILE A 154 5.91 4.89 -15.73
CA ILE A 154 5.99 3.48 -15.32
C ILE A 154 4.98 3.20 -14.20
N ILE A 155 4.23 2.12 -14.32
CA ILE A 155 3.30 1.64 -13.28
C ILE A 155 4.00 0.61 -12.41
N ILE A 156 3.89 0.77 -11.10
CA ILE A 156 4.37 -0.19 -10.11
C ILE A 156 3.18 -0.74 -9.33
N ILE A 157 3.19 -2.04 -9.13
CA ILE A 157 2.18 -2.73 -8.34
C ILE A 157 2.89 -3.28 -7.10
N MET A 158 2.47 -2.84 -5.92
CA MET A 158 3.10 -3.20 -4.66
C MET A 158 2.11 -3.89 -3.72
N PRO A 159 2.52 -4.95 -3.02
CA PRO A 159 1.71 -5.55 -1.96
C PRO A 159 1.38 -4.54 -0.87
N ASN A 160 0.13 -4.53 -0.41
CA ASN A 160 -0.31 -3.59 0.62
C ASN A 160 0.46 -3.74 1.93
N SER A 161 0.86 -4.95 2.30
CA SER A 161 1.65 -5.19 3.52
C SER A 161 3.01 -4.52 3.47
N THR A 162 3.63 -4.42 2.29
CA THR A 162 4.90 -3.71 2.09
C THR A 162 4.75 -2.21 2.33
N ILE A 163 3.65 -1.61 1.86
CA ILE A 163 3.37 -0.18 2.06
C ILE A 163 3.03 0.10 3.52
N TRP A 164 2.22 -0.74 4.14
CA TRP A 164 1.78 -0.58 5.53
C TRP A 164 2.95 -0.60 6.52
N GLY A 165 3.95 -1.45 6.27
CA GLY A 165 5.16 -1.54 7.10
C GLY A 165 6.26 -0.54 6.76
N ALA A 166 6.07 0.32 5.75
CA ALA A 166 7.10 1.23 5.25
C ALA A 166 7.01 2.63 5.89
N VAL A 167 8.15 3.34 5.88
CA VAL A 167 8.18 4.78 6.16
C VAL A 167 7.68 5.52 4.93
N ILE A 168 6.61 6.30 5.10
CA ILE A 168 5.95 7.04 4.02
C ILE A 168 6.24 8.53 4.18
N LYS A 169 6.91 9.11 3.18
CA LYS A 169 7.03 10.57 3.04
C LYS A 169 5.90 11.03 2.13
N ASN A 170 4.97 11.82 2.68
CA ASN A 170 3.85 12.35 1.90
C ASN A 170 4.11 13.81 1.54
N PHE A 171 4.18 14.09 0.24
CA PHE A 171 4.46 15.43 -0.26
C PHE A 171 3.21 16.26 -0.55
N SER A 172 2.03 15.64 -0.44
CA SER A 172 0.74 16.22 -0.84
C SER A 172 -0.11 16.67 0.33
N ARG A 173 0.25 16.29 1.57
CA ARG A 173 -0.51 16.64 2.78
C ARG A 173 -0.17 18.00 3.37
N THR A 174 0.94 18.58 2.95
CA THR A 174 1.33 19.93 3.33
C THR A 174 1.11 20.83 2.13
N ASP A 175 0.43 21.96 2.33
CA ASP A 175 0.17 22.92 1.24
C ASP A 175 1.43 23.68 0.81
N GLU A 176 2.42 23.74 1.68
CA GLU A 176 3.65 24.51 1.52
C GLU A 176 4.86 23.60 1.72
N ARG A 177 5.89 23.77 0.88
CA ARG A 177 7.13 22.98 0.91
C ARG A 177 8.34 23.88 0.77
N ARG A 178 9.40 23.52 1.49
CA ARG A 178 10.71 24.17 1.39
C ARG A 178 11.55 23.52 0.29
N ILE A 179 12.15 24.36 -0.54
CA ILE A 179 13.18 24.02 -1.50
C ILE A 179 14.53 24.39 -0.85
N ASP A 180 15.47 23.44 -0.86
CA ASP A 180 16.88 23.65 -0.51
C ASP A 180 17.71 23.45 -1.80
N ILE A 181 18.40 24.48 -2.26
CA ILE A 181 19.30 24.42 -3.42
C ILE A 181 20.72 24.69 -2.93
N TYR A 182 21.62 23.76 -3.21
CA TYR A 182 23.02 23.87 -2.83
C TYR A 182 23.86 24.24 -4.05
N ILE A 183 24.65 25.31 -3.91
CA ILE A 183 25.41 25.91 -5.00
C ILE A 183 26.88 25.96 -4.56
N PRO A 184 27.80 25.30 -5.29
CA PRO A 184 29.22 25.50 -5.09
C PRO A 184 29.68 26.80 -5.76
N VAL A 185 30.44 27.62 -5.03
CA VAL A 185 31.06 28.87 -5.52
C VAL A 185 32.54 28.91 -5.11
N ASN A 186 33.39 29.52 -5.93
CA ASN A 186 34.83 29.54 -5.65
C ASN A 186 35.16 30.57 -4.56
N TYR A 187 36.30 30.38 -3.88
CA TYR A 187 36.79 31.35 -2.89
C TYR A 187 37.12 32.72 -3.49
N ASP A 188 37.48 32.76 -4.78
CA ASP A 188 37.84 33.98 -5.49
C ASP A 188 36.63 34.81 -5.95
N ASP A 189 35.41 34.26 -5.87
CA ASP A 189 34.18 34.94 -6.30
C ASP A 189 33.72 35.93 -5.21
N SER A 190 33.11 37.07 -5.59
CA SER A 190 32.52 38.00 -4.60
C SER A 190 31.29 37.40 -3.90
N LEU A 191 31.50 36.64 -2.82
CA LEU A 191 30.44 35.96 -2.04
C LEU A 191 29.32 36.91 -1.60
N ASP A 192 29.66 38.09 -1.08
CA ASP A 192 28.68 39.07 -0.61
C ASP A 192 27.70 39.49 -1.72
N LYS A 193 28.23 39.74 -2.93
CA LYS A 193 27.41 40.09 -4.10
C LYS A 193 26.54 38.93 -4.56
N ILE A 194 27.07 37.71 -4.51
CA ILE A 194 26.31 36.49 -4.87
C ILE A 194 25.15 36.33 -3.89
N ILE A 195 25.41 36.42 -2.58
CA ILE A 195 24.38 36.31 -1.54
C ILE A 195 23.32 37.41 -1.70
N GLU A 196 23.73 38.65 -1.97
CA GLU A 196 22.83 39.77 -2.19
C GLU A 196 21.90 39.53 -3.39
N HIS A 197 22.46 39.19 -4.56
CA HIS A 197 21.68 38.93 -5.77
C HIS A 197 20.74 37.72 -5.62
N LEU A 198 21.20 36.64 -4.99
CA LEU A 198 20.36 35.47 -4.72
C LEU A 198 19.23 35.79 -3.74
N THR A 199 19.50 36.61 -2.72
CA THR A 199 18.48 37.07 -1.77
C THR A 199 17.43 37.92 -2.48
N GLN A 200 17.84 38.80 -3.39
CA GLN A 200 16.93 39.60 -4.20
C GLN A 200 16.11 38.73 -5.15
N LEU A 201 16.72 37.73 -5.79
CA LEU A 201 16.04 36.77 -6.66
C LEU A 201 14.87 36.10 -5.94
N ILE A 202 15.12 35.55 -4.75
CA ILE A 202 14.09 34.87 -3.96
C ILE A 202 12.97 35.83 -3.54
N LYS A 203 13.32 37.04 -3.07
CA LYS A 203 12.35 38.06 -2.64
C LYS A 203 11.47 38.57 -3.80
N SER A 204 12.02 38.59 -5.02
CA SER A 204 11.32 39.09 -6.21
C SER A 204 10.43 38.06 -6.89
N ASN A 205 10.48 36.78 -6.49
CA ASN A 205 9.76 35.71 -7.17
C ASN A 205 8.36 35.49 -6.55
N ASP A 206 7.32 35.72 -7.35
CA ASP A 206 5.91 35.61 -6.90
C ASP A 206 5.50 34.23 -6.38
N MET A 207 6.20 33.17 -6.77
CA MET A 207 5.92 31.82 -6.29
C MET A 207 6.56 31.51 -4.93
N VAL A 208 7.44 32.38 -4.43
CA VAL A 208 8.04 32.27 -3.10
C VAL A 208 7.11 32.86 -2.05
N LEU A 209 6.85 32.11 -0.98
CA LEU A 209 5.99 32.53 0.10
C LEU A 209 6.75 33.41 1.10
N ASN A 210 6.38 34.68 1.17
CA ASN A 210 6.95 35.66 2.11
C ASN A 210 6.63 35.37 3.58
N LYS A 211 5.62 34.52 3.86
CA LYS A 211 5.21 34.13 5.22
C LYS A 211 6.33 33.40 5.98
N HIS A 212 7.20 32.69 5.27
CA HIS A 212 8.27 31.88 5.87
C HIS A 212 9.63 32.54 5.68
N GLN A 213 10.55 32.26 6.61
CA GLN A 213 11.93 32.71 6.49
C GLN A 213 12.62 31.96 5.33
N SER A 214 12.68 32.62 4.17
CA SER A 214 13.59 32.25 3.08
C SER A 214 14.96 32.85 3.36
N SER A 215 16.03 32.13 3.02
CA SER A 215 17.40 32.53 3.36
C SER A 215 18.42 32.07 2.34
N VAL A 216 19.51 32.83 2.25
CA VAL A 216 20.71 32.48 1.47
C VAL A 216 21.87 32.53 2.45
N ASN A 217 22.40 31.37 2.80
CA ASN A 217 23.45 31.24 3.81
C ASN A 217 24.59 30.37 3.29
N ILE A 218 25.78 30.61 3.82
CA ILE A 218 26.89 29.66 3.67
C ILE A 218 26.55 28.41 4.48
N ALA A 219 26.49 27.27 3.79
CA ALA A 219 26.15 25.98 4.38
C ALA A 219 27.38 25.22 4.86
N ASP A 220 28.47 25.26 4.09
CA ASP A 220 29.71 24.54 4.40
C ASP A 220 30.91 25.13 3.63
N TYR A 221 32.12 24.85 4.13
CA TYR A 221 33.39 25.16 3.48
C TYR A 221 34.04 23.85 3.00
N LYS A 222 34.40 23.75 1.71
CA LYS A 222 35.14 22.61 1.14
C LYS A 222 36.52 23.06 0.66
N GLU A 223 37.38 22.10 0.34
CA GLU A 223 38.78 22.38 -0.05
C GLU A 223 38.88 23.35 -1.23
N ASN A 224 38.00 23.23 -2.23
CA ASN A 224 38.08 23.99 -3.49
C ASN A 224 36.89 24.95 -3.71
N TYR A 225 35.88 24.94 -2.85
CA TYR A 225 34.68 25.78 -3.01
C TYR A 225 33.94 25.99 -1.69
N ILE A 226 33.10 27.01 -1.64
CA ILE A 226 32.15 27.28 -0.57
C ILE A 226 30.77 26.83 -1.04
N LEU A 227 30.04 26.15 -0.16
CA LEU A 227 28.68 25.68 -0.46
C LEU A 227 27.67 26.70 0.07
N ILE A 228 26.93 27.35 -0.81
CA ILE A 228 25.80 28.21 -0.45
C ILE A 228 24.50 27.39 -0.47
N ASN A 229 23.66 27.53 0.55
CA ASN A 229 22.30 27.00 0.55
C ASN A 229 21.28 28.14 0.38
N VAL A 230 20.50 28.02 -0.68
CA VAL A 230 19.36 28.86 -1.01
C VAL A 230 18.09 28.13 -0.57
N ARG A 231 17.40 28.69 0.44
CA ARG A 231 16.15 28.18 0.99
C ARG A 231 14.98 29.07 0.60
N ALA A 232 13.96 28.46 0.00
CA ALA A 232 12.72 29.14 -0.33
C ALA A 232 11.51 28.26 -0.03
N TRP A 233 10.42 28.85 0.45
CA TRP A 233 9.14 28.16 0.64
C TRP A 233 8.21 28.47 -0.50
N THR A 234 7.45 27.47 -0.96
CA THR A 234 6.44 27.64 -2.02
C THR A 234 5.26 26.71 -1.79
N LYS A 235 4.16 26.92 -2.51
CA LYS A 235 3.05 25.96 -2.50
C LYS A 235 3.51 24.63 -3.10
N SER A 236 3.08 23.50 -2.54
CA SER A 236 3.47 22.15 -2.97
C SER A 236 3.25 21.90 -4.47
N ILE A 237 2.18 22.47 -5.03
CA ILE A 237 1.86 22.39 -6.46
C ILE A 237 2.90 23.09 -7.35
N ASN A 238 3.52 24.16 -6.86
CA ASN A 238 4.51 24.95 -7.59
C ASN A 238 5.94 24.47 -7.34
N TYR A 239 6.14 23.53 -6.41
CA TYR A 239 7.46 23.08 -5.95
C TYR A 239 8.42 22.75 -7.10
N SER A 240 7.99 21.89 -8.02
CA SER A 240 8.84 21.42 -9.12
C SER A 240 9.17 22.56 -10.10
N LYS A 241 8.14 23.34 -10.48
CA LYS A 241 8.28 24.49 -11.38
C LYS A 241 9.24 25.54 -10.83
N LEU A 242 9.05 25.94 -9.57
CA LEU A 242 9.92 26.93 -8.92
C LEU A 242 11.34 26.41 -8.76
N LYS A 243 11.53 25.13 -8.39
CA LYS A 243 12.87 24.54 -8.25
C LYS A 243 13.66 24.62 -9.55
N TYR A 244 13.07 24.23 -10.69
CA TYR A 244 13.74 24.32 -11.99
C TYR A 244 14.00 25.77 -12.43
N GLN A 245 13.03 26.66 -12.20
CA GLN A 245 13.18 28.07 -12.52
C GLN A 245 14.32 28.72 -11.72
N LEU A 246 14.36 28.49 -10.39
CA LEU A 246 15.42 28.99 -9.54
C LEU A 246 16.78 28.44 -9.97
N ASN A 247 16.90 27.14 -10.25
CA ASN A 247 18.17 26.57 -10.72
C ASN A 247 18.71 27.28 -11.98
N TYR A 248 17.84 27.58 -12.95
CA TYR A 248 18.23 28.30 -14.16
C TYR A 248 18.63 29.76 -13.86
N GLN A 249 17.80 30.48 -13.09
CA GLN A 249 18.06 31.89 -12.74
C GLN A 249 19.33 32.06 -11.90
N ILE A 250 19.58 31.13 -10.98
CA ILE A 250 20.80 31.07 -10.16
C ILE A 250 22.02 30.92 -11.07
N TRP A 251 21.97 30.00 -12.03
CA TRP A 251 23.06 29.79 -12.98
C TRP A 251 23.35 31.05 -13.82
N GLU A 252 22.31 31.75 -14.30
CA GLU A 252 22.48 33.00 -15.04
C GLU A 252 23.15 34.09 -14.20
N ILE A 253 22.76 34.24 -12.92
CA ILE A 253 23.35 35.22 -12.01
C ILE A 253 24.84 34.95 -11.82
N ILE A 254 25.20 33.70 -11.48
CA ILE A 254 26.59 33.30 -11.23
C ILE A 254 27.44 33.51 -12.49
N LYS A 255 26.93 33.08 -13.65
CA LYS A 255 27.62 33.28 -14.94
C LYS A 255 27.89 34.76 -15.21
N ASN A 256 26.90 35.62 -15.04
CA ASN A 256 27.03 37.06 -15.31
C ASN A 256 27.98 37.76 -14.33
N LEU A 257 28.01 37.35 -13.06
CA LEU A 257 28.94 37.88 -12.07
C LEU A 257 30.39 37.48 -12.39
N ASN A 258 30.64 36.22 -12.75
CA ASN A 258 31.98 35.74 -13.10
C ASN A 258 32.48 36.37 -14.42
N VAL A 259 31.59 36.60 -15.40
CA VAL A 259 31.92 37.34 -16.63
C VAL A 259 32.22 38.81 -16.34
N ARG A 260 31.47 39.47 -15.45
CA ARG A 260 31.76 40.87 -15.08
C ARG A 260 33.05 41.00 -14.27
N GLU A 261 33.36 40.04 -13.39
CA GLU A 261 34.62 40.03 -12.65
C GLU A 261 35.83 39.76 -13.55
N SER A 262 35.73 38.87 -14.53
CA SER A 262 36.80 38.64 -15.51
C SER A 262 37.02 39.85 -16.44
N ILE A 263 35.94 40.52 -16.86
CA ILE A 263 36.05 41.78 -17.63
C ILE A 263 36.69 42.89 -16.77
N ASN A 264 36.31 43.02 -15.50
CA ASN A 264 36.92 44.00 -14.58
C ASN A 264 38.40 43.68 -14.28
N LYS A 265 38.77 42.41 -14.10
CA LYS A 265 40.18 42.00 -13.98
C LYS A 265 40.96 42.36 -15.25
N THR A 266 40.37 42.16 -16.44
CA THR A 266 41.00 42.51 -17.73
C THR A 266 41.12 44.02 -17.92
N PHE A 267 40.14 44.81 -17.46
CA PHE A 267 40.20 46.28 -17.52
C PHE A 267 41.19 46.88 -16.50
N LEU A 268 41.47 46.19 -15.39
CA LEU A 268 42.50 46.61 -14.44
C LEU A 268 43.93 46.30 -14.94
N ILE A 269 44.09 45.37 -15.89
CA ILE A 269 45.40 45.04 -16.48
C ILE A 269 45.78 46.00 -17.62
N ASN A 270 44.82 46.68 -18.26
CA ASN A 270 45.07 47.62 -19.37
C ASN A 270 45.09 49.11 -18.94
N LYS A 271 45.39 49.41 -17.67
CA LYS A 271 45.55 50.80 -17.18
C LYS A 271 46.80 51.01 -16.32
N LEU A 272 47.82 50.19 -16.54
CA LEU A 272 49.23 50.46 -16.21
C LEU A 272 50.00 50.61 -17.53
#